data_AF-A0A2D6Y7D4-F1
#
_entry.id   AF-A0A2D6Y7D4-F1
#
_cell.length_a   1.000
_cell.length_b   1.000
_cell.length_c   1.000
_cell.angle_alpha   90.00
_cell.angle_beta   90.00
_cell.angle_gamma   90.00
#
_symmetry.space_group_name_H-M   'P 1'
#
loop_
_entity.id
_entity.type
_entity.pdbx_description
1 polymer ?
#
loop_
_entity_poly.entity_id
_entity_poly.type
_entity_poly.pdbx_seq_one_letter_code
_entity_poly.pdbx_strand_id
1 'polypeptide(L)'
;MADSPYLVALALCDQGGKRLMPLAGRSQRVVAEAGESPDELGHALALELLLRVWQRSDAAALSRAAGPSSLLLVELPMNALPERLPELKADWLTTGDTEACLAALREIALRAWSMSVEKFQPVTLTPLW
;
A
#
# COMPACT_ATOMS: atom_id res chain seq x y z
N MET A 1 12.06 -9.78 22.14
CA MET A 1 12.15 -8.54 21.33
C MET A 1 10.74 -8.26 20.86
N ALA A 2 10.25 -7.02 20.97
CA ALA A 2 8.99 -6.67 20.32
C ALA A 2 9.23 -6.80 18.81
N ASP A 3 8.40 -7.58 18.11
CA ASP A 3 8.52 -7.71 16.66
C ASP A 3 8.27 -6.34 16.02
N SER A 4 9.27 -5.82 15.32
CA SER A 4 9.14 -4.52 14.64
C SER A 4 8.02 -4.59 13.60
N PRO A 5 7.15 -3.57 13.52
CA PRO A 5 6.09 -3.55 12.53
C PRO A 5 6.65 -3.57 11.11
N TYR A 6 5.86 -4.09 10.17
CA TYR A 6 6.19 -4.08 8.76
C TYR A 6 5.60 -2.84 8.09
N LEU A 7 6.36 -2.27 7.17
CA LEU A 7 5.86 -1.25 6.27
C LEU A 7 5.58 -1.89 4.92
N VAL A 8 4.36 -1.70 4.40
CA VAL A 8 3.90 -2.27 3.14
C VAL A 8 3.37 -1.16 2.25
N ALA A 9 3.97 -1.01 1.07
CA ALA A 9 3.42 -0.20 -0.02
C ALA A 9 2.53 -1.09 -0.90
N LEU A 10 1.32 -0.62 -1.21
CA LEU A 10 0.35 -1.33 -2.03
C LEU A 10 -0.31 -0.41 -3.05
N ALA A 11 -0.65 -0.99 -4.21
CA ALA A 11 -1.41 -0.30 -5.23
C ALA A 11 -2.75 -0.99 -5.49
N LEU A 12 -3.83 -0.21 -5.60
CA LEU A 12 -5.15 -0.66 -6.03
C LEU A 12 -5.31 -0.31 -7.51
N CYS A 13 -5.04 -1.27 -8.39
CA CYS A 13 -5.05 -1.09 -9.84
C CYS A 13 -6.20 -1.86 -10.51
N ASP A 14 -6.59 -1.37 -11.69
CA ASP A 14 -7.31 -2.14 -12.69
C ASP A 14 -6.37 -2.46 -13.85
N GLN A 15 -6.41 -3.70 -14.32
CA GLN A 15 -5.66 -4.23 -15.46
C GLN A 15 -6.64 -4.90 -16.43
N GLY A 16 -7.02 -4.18 -17.49
CA GLY A 16 -7.94 -4.73 -18.50
C GLY A 16 -9.28 -5.21 -17.93
N GLY A 17 -9.86 -4.48 -16.97
CA GLY A 17 -11.13 -4.81 -16.32
C GLY A 17 -11.02 -5.81 -15.16
N LYS A 18 -9.79 -6.16 -14.75
CA LYS A 18 -9.53 -7.03 -13.59
C LYS A 18 -8.80 -6.26 -12.51
N ARG A 19 -9.16 -6.48 -11.25
CA ARG A 19 -8.44 -5.93 -10.11
C ARG A 19 -7.04 -6.51 -10.02
N LEU A 20 -6.10 -5.67 -9.61
CA LEU A 20 -4.70 -6.01 -9.41
C LEU A 20 -4.17 -5.28 -8.19
N MET A 21 -3.55 -6.02 -7.25
CA MET A 21 -2.95 -5.47 -6.04
C MET A 21 -1.46 -5.82 -5.93
N PRO A 22 -0.56 -5.06 -6.60
CA PRO A 22 0.87 -5.17 -6.40
C PRO A 22 1.23 -4.68 -4.99
N LEU A 23 2.19 -5.36 -4.36
CA LEU A 23 2.65 -5.09 -3.00
C LEU A 23 4.17 -5.04 -2.98
N ALA A 24 4.77 -4.23 -2.11
CA ALA A 24 6.16 -4.30 -1.69
C ALA A 24 6.20 -4.07 -0.16
N GLY A 25 7.04 -4.77 0.58
CA GLY A 25 7.05 -4.61 2.03
C GLY A 25 8.29 -5.17 2.71
N ARG A 26 8.63 -4.57 3.86
CA ARG A 26 9.81 -4.93 4.67
C ARG A 26 9.62 -4.55 6.13
N SER A 27 10.33 -5.26 7.00
CA SER A 27 10.39 -4.96 8.45
C SER A 27 11.03 -3.59 8.70
N GLN A 28 10.51 -2.84 9.66
CA GLN A 28 11.09 -1.56 10.06
C GLN A 28 12.25 -1.75 11.05
N ARG A 29 13.44 -1.26 10.68
CA ARG A 29 14.58 -1.19 11.62
C ARG A 29 14.49 0.03 12.54
N VAL A 30 13.97 1.12 12.01
CA VAL A 30 13.68 2.37 12.70
C VAL A 30 12.22 2.69 12.40
N VAL A 31 11.43 2.90 13.45
CA VAL A 31 10.01 3.26 13.34
C VAL A 31 9.91 4.77 13.52
N ALA A 32 9.21 5.45 12.62
CA ALA A 32 8.96 6.89 12.73
C ALA A 32 8.14 7.20 13.99
N GLU A 33 8.46 8.31 14.66
CA GLU A 33 7.76 8.78 15.85
C GLU A 33 6.26 8.99 15.59
N ALA A 34 5.48 9.08 16.67
CA ALA A 34 4.06 9.35 16.55
C ALA A 34 3.81 10.70 15.85
N GLY A 35 3.00 10.69 14.79
CA GLY A 35 2.72 11.87 13.96
C GLY A 35 3.69 12.10 12.80
N GLU A 36 4.79 11.35 12.73
CA GLU A 36 5.73 11.40 11.60
C GLU A 36 5.46 10.29 10.58
N SER A 37 5.87 10.53 9.34
CA SER A 37 5.85 9.55 8.25
C SER A 37 7.19 8.80 8.15
N PRO A 38 7.18 7.51 7.79
CA PRO A 38 8.40 6.72 7.62
C PRO A 38 9.06 7.01 6.26
N ASP A 39 9.50 8.25 6.03
CA ASP A 39 9.87 8.79 4.71
C ASP A 39 10.92 7.95 3.96
N GLU A 40 12.08 7.68 4.56
CA GLU A 40 13.16 6.96 3.87
C GLU A 40 12.69 5.56 3.43
N LEU A 41 12.06 4.83 4.35
CA LEU A 41 11.59 3.47 4.08
C LEU A 41 10.41 3.48 3.12
N GLY A 42 9.48 4.43 3.29
CA GLY A 42 8.28 4.61 2.50
C GLY A 42 8.60 4.99 1.05
N HIS A 43 9.52 5.93 0.82
CA HIS A 43 9.94 6.34 -0.52
C HIS A 43 10.60 5.20 -1.30
N ALA A 44 11.47 4.43 -0.66
CA ALA A 44 12.09 3.28 -1.33
C ALA A 44 11.06 2.18 -1.63
N LEU A 45 10.08 1.93 -0.75
CA LEU A 45 8.97 0.99 -1.05
C LEU A 45 8.04 1.52 -2.14
N ALA A 46 7.80 2.83 -2.21
CA ALA A 46 7.02 3.45 -3.28
C ALA A 46 7.71 3.22 -4.63
N LEU A 47 9.03 3.37 -4.71
CA LEU A 47 9.80 3.08 -5.92
C LEU A 47 9.71 1.59 -6.31
N GLU A 48 9.90 0.67 -5.37
CA GLU A 48 9.75 -0.77 -5.62
C GLU A 48 8.33 -1.12 -6.12
N LEU A 49 7.30 -0.54 -5.50
CA LEU A 49 5.91 -0.72 -5.91
C LEU A 49 5.69 -0.20 -7.33
N LEU A 50 6.20 1.00 -7.66
CA LEU A 50 6.07 1.58 -9.00
C LEU A 50 6.78 0.74 -10.06
N LEU A 51 7.95 0.18 -9.77
CA LEU A 51 8.61 -0.77 -10.67
C LEU A 51 7.75 -2.03 -10.90
N ARG A 52 7.12 -2.57 -9.85
CA ARG A 52 6.19 -3.70 -10.00
C ARG A 52 4.97 -3.32 -10.83
N VAL A 53 4.36 -2.16 -10.59
CA VAL A 53 3.23 -1.65 -11.39
C VAL A 53 3.64 -1.48 -12.86
N TRP A 54 4.81 -0.88 -13.11
CA TRP A 54 5.35 -0.70 -14.46
C TRP A 54 5.56 -2.03 -15.19
N GLN A 55 6.18 -3.02 -14.54
CA GLN A 55 6.37 -4.36 -15.11
C GLN A 55 5.04 -5.07 -15.41
N ARG A 56 3.99 -4.80 -14.63
CA ARG A 56 2.66 -5.34 -14.92
C ARG A 56 2.06 -4.73 -16.17
N SER A 57 2.47 -3.54 -16.59
CA SER A 57 1.90 -2.84 -17.75
C SER A 57 2.10 -3.58 -19.08
N ASP A 58 3.08 -4.49 -19.16
CA ASP A 58 3.33 -5.33 -20.33
C ASP A 58 2.13 -6.23 -20.70
N ALA A 59 1.29 -6.59 -19.72
CA ALA A 59 0.19 -7.53 -19.94
C ALA A 59 -1.09 -6.85 -20.49
N ALA A 60 -1.42 -5.65 -20.01
CA ALA A 60 -2.58 -4.87 -20.43
C ALA A 60 -2.54 -3.46 -19.83
N ALA A 61 -3.36 -2.56 -20.37
CA ALA A 61 -3.52 -1.20 -19.86
C ALA A 61 -3.84 -1.19 -18.36
N LEU A 62 -3.13 -0.33 -17.63
CA LEU A 62 -3.28 -0.15 -16.19
C LEU A 62 -3.97 1.17 -15.88
N SER A 63 -4.83 1.17 -14.87
CA SER A 63 -5.42 2.38 -14.31
C SER A 63 -5.59 2.28 -12.80
N ARG A 64 -5.80 3.44 -12.15
CA ARG A 64 -6.10 3.53 -10.73
C ARG A 64 -7.53 3.04 -10.47
N ALA A 65 -7.70 2.05 -9.59
CA ALA A 65 -9.01 1.49 -9.26
C ALA A 65 -9.73 2.22 -8.11
N ALA A 66 -8.98 3.01 -7.32
CA ALA A 66 -9.46 3.66 -6.10
C ALA A 66 -9.17 5.18 -6.07
N GLY A 67 -9.00 5.80 -7.24
CA GLY A 67 -8.69 7.24 -7.34
C GLY A 67 -7.45 7.63 -6.52
N PRO A 68 -7.51 8.68 -5.69
CA PRO A 68 -6.42 9.08 -4.81
C PRO A 68 -5.95 7.99 -3.83
N SER A 69 -6.85 7.10 -3.39
CA SER A 69 -6.55 5.99 -2.46
C SER A 69 -5.93 4.77 -3.15
N SER A 70 -5.48 4.91 -4.39
CA SER A 70 -4.91 3.77 -5.15
C SER A 70 -3.47 3.48 -4.82
N LEU A 71 -2.77 4.35 -4.11
CA LEU A 71 -1.38 4.15 -3.70
C LEU A 71 -1.31 4.39 -2.21
N LEU A 72 -1.11 3.31 -1.45
CA LEU A 72 -1.14 3.33 -0.01
C LEU A 72 0.17 2.81 0.56
N LEU A 73 0.56 3.38 1.69
CA LEU A 73 1.61 2.89 2.56
C LEU A 73 0.96 2.54 3.89
N VAL A 74 1.13 1.32 4.37
CA VAL A 74 0.51 0.85 5.62
C VAL A 74 1.54 0.23 6.53
N GLU A 75 1.40 0.54 7.81
CA GLU A 75 2.17 -0.08 8.88
C GLU A 75 1.35 -1.21 9.49
N LEU A 76 1.83 -2.44 9.39
CA LEU A 76 1.13 -3.65 9.81
C LEU A 76 1.88 -4.35 10.96
N PRO A 77 1.16 -4.93 11.93
CA PRO A 77 1.77 -5.86 12.88
C PRO A 77 2.15 -7.15 12.16
N MET A 78 3.18 -7.84 12.66
CA MET A 78 3.75 -9.02 11.99
C MET A 78 2.75 -10.17 11.81
N ASN A 79 1.79 -10.31 12.74
CA ASN A 79 0.73 -11.33 12.68
C ASN A 79 -0.32 -11.07 11.58
N ALA A 80 -0.40 -9.85 11.02
CA ALA A 80 -1.34 -9.54 9.94
C ALA A 80 -0.84 -9.99 8.55
N LEU A 81 0.48 -10.16 8.37
CA LEU A 81 1.09 -10.48 7.08
C LEU A 81 0.77 -11.88 6.51
N PRO A 82 0.78 -12.97 7.31
CA PRO A 82 0.61 -14.31 6.76
C PRO A 82 -0.83 -14.64 6.35
N GLU A 83 -1.82 -14.04 7.01
CA GLU A 83 -3.24 -14.41 6.84
C GLU A 83 -4.09 -13.20 6.44
N ARG A 84 -4.14 -12.18 7.28
CA ARG A 84 -5.08 -11.05 7.12
C ARG A 84 -4.86 -10.23 5.84
N LEU A 85 -3.61 -9.92 5.50
CA LEU A 85 -3.29 -9.17 4.28
C LEU A 85 -3.58 -9.99 3.00
N PRO A 86 -3.19 -11.28 2.90
CA PRO A 86 -3.61 -12.16 1.82
C PRO A 86 -5.13 -12.28 1.66
N GLU A 87 -5.88 -12.44 2.76
CA GLU A 87 -7.35 -12.48 2.76
C GLU A 87 -7.94 -11.19 2.18
N LEU A 88 -7.55 -10.03 2.73
CA LEU A 88 -7.98 -8.72 2.26
C LEU A 88 -7.71 -8.54 0.76
N LYS A 89 -6.51 -8.96 0.31
CA LYS A 89 -6.15 -8.92 -1.10
C LYS A 89 -7.06 -9.82 -1.94
N ALA A 90 -7.29 -11.06 -1.53
CA ALA A 90 -8.15 -11.98 -2.26
C ALA A 90 -9.59 -11.47 -2.37
N ASP A 91 -10.12 -10.92 -1.29
CA ASP A 91 -11.47 -10.33 -1.24
C ASP A 91 -11.58 -9.14 -2.19
N TRP A 92 -10.63 -8.20 -2.16
CA TRP A 92 -10.65 -7.05 -3.05
C TRP A 92 -10.42 -7.42 -4.52
N LEU A 93 -9.58 -8.42 -4.81
CA LEU A 93 -9.40 -8.91 -6.18
C LEU A 93 -10.69 -9.51 -6.75
N THR A 94 -11.52 -10.10 -5.89
CA THR A 94 -12.79 -10.73 -6.26
C THR A 94 -13.92 -9.71 -6.40
N THR A 95 -14.09 -8.84 -5.41
CA THR A 95 -15.25 -7.94 -5.31
C THR A 95 -15.01 -6.61 -6.00
N GLY A 96 -13.76 -6.13 -5.99
CA GLY A 96 -13.42 -4.78 -6.39
C GLY A 96 -14.02 -3.68 -5.50
N ASP A 97 -14.55 -4.03 -4.33
CA ASP A 97 -15.12 -3.11 -3.35
C ASP A 97 -14.02 -2.39 -2.59
N THR A 98 -13.72 -1.18 -3.04
CA THR A 98 -12.68 -0.34 -2.46
C THR A 98 -13.05 0.13 -1.05
N GLU A 99 -14.32 0.39 -0.75
CA GLU A 99 -14.71 0.88 0.58
C GLU A 99 -14.54 -0.22 1.63
N ALA A 100 -15.01 -1.43 1.33
CA ALA A 100 -14.80 -2.60 2.18
C ALA A 100 -13.31 -2.91 2.37
N CYS A 101 -12.51 -2.83 1.30
CA CYS A 101 -11.06 -3.04 1.36
C CYS A 101 -10.37 -2.02 2.28
N LEU A 102 -10.72 -0.73 2.19
CA LEU A 102 -10.12 0.31 3.03
C LEU A 102 -10.55 0.18 4.49
N ALA A 103 -11.80 -0.21 4.76
CA ALA A 103 -12.28 -0.50 6.10
C ALA A 103 -11.51 -1.68 6.73
N ALA A 104 -11.40 -2.80 6.01
CA ALA A 104 -10.63 -3.96 6.47
C ALA A 104 -9.14 -3.64 6.68
N LEU A 105 -8.55 -2.79 5.82
CA LEU A 105 -7.17 -2.36 5.95
C LEU A 105 -6.95 -1.54 7.22
N ARG A 106 -7.92 -0.67 7.57
CA ARG A 106 -7.89 0.13 8.78
C ARG A 106 -7.98 -0.71 10.06
N GLU A 107 -8.68 -1.85 10.02
CA GLU A 107 -8.76 -2.76 11.17
C GLU A 107 -7.44 -3.47 11.47
N ILE A 108 -6.62 -3.72 10.44
CA ILE A 108 -5.37 -4.49 10.58
C ILE A 108 -4.12 -3.61 10.63
N ALA A 109 -4.20 -2.36 10.16
CA ALA A 109 -3.07 -1.44 10.10
C ALA A 109 -2.98 -0.55 11.34
N LEU A 110 -1.76 -0.39 11.84
CA LEU A 110 -1.44 0.52 12.94
C LEU A 110 -1.54 1.98 12.48
N ARG A 111 -1.05 2.27 11.27
CA ARG A 111 -1.02 3.58 10.63
C ARG A 111 -1.11 3.43 9.12
N ALA A 112 -1.61 4.44 8.43
CA ALA A 112 -1.61 4.46 6.98
C ALA A 112 -1.42 5.85 6.38
N TRP A 113 -0.89 5.86 5.17
CA TRP A 113 -0.69 7.05 4.36
C TRP A 113 -1.13 6.80 2.91
N SER A 114 -1.67 7.83 2.27
CA SER A 114 -1.76 7.87 0.81
C SER A 114 -0.47 8.44 0.23
N MET A 115 -0.04 7.91 -0.91
CA MET A 115 1.14 8.38 -1.62
C MET A 115 0.75 9.19 -2.86
N SER A 116 1.31 10.38 -2.99
CA SER A 116 1.13 11.22 -4.17
C SER A 116 2.44 11.90 -4.58
N VAL A 117 2.45 12.44 -5.79
CA VAL A 117 3.51 13.32 -6.26
C VAL A 117 2.87 14.44 -7.08
N GLU A 118 3.27 15.67 -6.81
CA GLU A 118 2.86 16.83 -7.59
C GLU A 118 4.01 17.33 -8.45
N LYS A 119 3.68 18.13 -9.47
CA LYS A 119 4.69 18.68 -10.37
C LYS A 119 5.72 19.49 -9.57
N PHE A 120 6.99 19.12 -9.70
CA PHE A 120 8.12 19.74 -9.01
C PHE A 120 8.15 19.55 -7.48
N GLN A 121 7.36 18.63 -6.94
CA GLN A 121 7.39 18.27 -5.52
C GLN A 121 7.95 16.84 -5.34
N PRO A 122 8.56 16.53 -4.18
CA PRO A 122 8.90 15.16 -3.83
C PRO A 122 7.64 14.29 -3.68
N VAL A 123 7.84 12.99 -3.47
CA VAL A 123 6.75 12.10 -3.03
C VAL A 123 6.26 12.58 -1.67
N THR A 124 4.93 12.63 -1.51
CA THR A 124 4.27 13.04 -0.28
C THR A 124 3.55 11.84 0.33
N LEU A 125 3.76 11.63 1.63
CA LEU A 125 3.03 10.66 2.44
C LEU A 125 1.99 11.43 3.29
N THR A 126 0.73 11.39 2.88
CA THR A 126 -0.36 12.05 3.61
C THR A 126 -1.02 11.06 4.56
N PRO A 127 -1.03 11.29 5.88
CA PRO A 127 -1.69 10.40 6.85
C PRO A 127 -3.18 10.21 6.54
N LEU A 128 -3.68 8.99 6.73
CA LEU A 128 -5.08 8.62 6.56
C LEU A 128 -5.78 8.34 7.89
N TRP A 129 -5.10 7.62 8.80
CA TRP A 129 -5.52 7.37 10.18
C TRP A 129 -4.33 7.06 11.08
#